data_AF-A0A6P5F2I2-F1
#
_entry.id   AF-A0A6P5F2I2-F1
#
_cell.length_a   1.000
_cell.length_b   1.000
_cell.length_c   1.000
_cell.angle_alpha   90.00
_cell.angle_beta   90.00
_cell.angle_gamma   90.00
#
_symmetry.space_group_name_H-M   'P 1'
#
loop_
_entity.id
_entity.type
_entity.pdbx_description
1 polymer ?
#
loop_
_entity_poly.entity_id
_entity_poly.type
_entity_poly.pdbx_seq_one_letter_code
_entity_poly.pdbx_strand_id
1 'polypeptide(L)'
;MIKAYINSRANVHKGDGANEVAGSTTLLVMNGKKFIAADFGGGYKVVVCKDGLLQLKCVTNSEEHKPRKKSRLAITAQNVESDTNFIILASDGVWEVMRYQEAVDLIGHIEDAQKAAECLAAEALTRMSKASISCIVVRFH
;
A
#
# COMPACT_ATOMS: atom_id res chain seq x y z
N MET A 1 16.02 -6.61 -22.05
CA MET A 1 15.86 -5.41 -21.21
C MET A 1 14.37 -5.23 -20.93
N ILE A 2 13.94 -5.29 -19.67
CA ILE A 2 12.53 -5.04 -19.32
C ILE A 2 12.37 -3.52 -19.23
N LYS A 3 11.54 -2.95 -20.11
CA LYS A 3 11.17 -1.53 -20.08
C LYS A 3 9.72 -1.42 -19.64
N ALA A 4 9.43 -0.57 -18.67
CA ALA A 4 8.08 -0.27 -18.23
C ALA A 4 7.78 1.21 -18.49
N TYR A 5 6.57 1.49 -18.98
CA TYR A 5 6.10 2.84 -19.28
C TYR A 5 4.74 3.03 -18.62
N ILE A 6 4.57 4.17 -17.96
CA ILE A 6 3.28 4.59 -17.43
C ILE A 6 3.03 6.04 -17.85
N ASN A 7 1.84 6.29 -18.38
CA ASN A 7 1.40 7.61 -18.81
C ASN A 7 0.18 7.96 -17.96
N SER A 8 0.26 9.05 -17.18
CA SER A 8 -0.86 9.57 -16.40
C SER A 8 -1.25 10.94 -16.95
N ARG A 9 -2.56 11.16 -17.14
CA ARG A 9 -3.15 12.45 -17.49
C ARG A 9 -4.24 12.74 -16.47
N ALA A 10 -4.13 13.84 -15.75
CA ALA A 10 -5.21 14.36 -14.93
C ALA A 10 -6.03 15.35 -15.77
N ASN A 11 -7.34 15.10 -15.93
CA ASN A 11 -8.25 16.11 -16.47
C ASN A 11 -8.63 17.03 -15.31
N VAL A 12 -8.29 18.32 -15.41
CA VAL A 12 -8.84 19.33 -14.49
C VAL A 12 -10.10 19.88 -15.15
N HIS A 13 -11.25 19.25 -14.90
CA HIS A 13 -12.53 19.88 -15.23
C HIS A 13 -12.87 20.90 -14.14
N LYS A 14 -13.01 22.17 -14.53
CA LYS A 14 -13.66 23.18 -13.70
C LYS A 14 -15.18 23.05 -13.90
N GLY A 15 -15.90 22.44 -12.97
CA GLY A 15 -17.36 22.47 -12.97
C GLY A 15 -18.04 21.51 -12.00
N ASP A 16 -18.78 22.10 -11.05
CA ASP A 16 -19.80 21.57 -10.13
C ASP A 16 -19.53 20.36 -9.21
N GLY A 17 -19.31 20.69 -7.93
CA GLY A 17 -20.05 20.12 -6.80
C GLY A 17 -19.80 18.68 -6.35
N ALA A 18 -19.20 17.83 -7.19
CA ALA A 18 -18.79 16.49 -6.80
C ALA A 18 -17.30 16.51 -6.44
N ASN A 19 -16.96 16.07 -5.24
CA ASN A 19 -15.58 15.92 -4.79
C ASN A 19 -14.90 14.90 -5.72
N GLU A 20 -14.11 15.38 -6.67
CA GLU A 20 -13.41 14.56 -7.67
C GLU A 20 -12.37 13.69 -6.95
N VAL A 21 -12.66 12.40 -6.79
CA VAL A 21 -11.71 11.43 -6.23
C VAL A 21 -10.68 11.14 -7.31
N ALA A 22 -9.53 11.80 -7.23
CA ALA A 22 -8.38 11.48 -8.07
C ALA A 22 -8.02 10.00 -7.86
N GLY A 23 -8.26 9.17 -8.88
CA GLY A 23 -7.93 7.75 -8.84
C GLY A 23 -6.42 7.58 -8.70
N SER A 24 -6.00 6.84 -7.67
CA SER A 24 -4.59 6.45 -7.52
C SER A 24 -4.35 5.09 -8.11
N THR A 25 -3.20 4.94 -8.76
CA THR A 25 -2.70 3.65 -9.23
C THR A 25 -1.39 3.40 -8.52
N THR A 26 -1.27 2.27 -7.82
CA THR A 26 0.00 1.80 -7.28
C THR A 26 0.41 0.55 -8.04
N LEU A 27 1.60 0.56 -8.63
CA LEU A 27 2.15 -0.57 -9.37
C LEU A 27 3.13 -1.34 -8.49
N LEU A 28 2.92 -2.64 -8.31
CA LEU A 28 3.87 -3.55 -7.70
C LEU A 28 4.41 -4.52 -8.76
N VAL A 29 5.72 -4.50 -9.00
CA VAL A 29 6.41 -5.46 -9.86
C VAL A 29 7.34 -6.31 -9.01
N MET A 30 7.19 -7.63 -9.05
CA MET A 30 8.01 -8.57 -8.29
C MET A 30 8.62 -9.62 -9.20
N ASN A 31 9.91 -9.92 -9.00
CA ASN A 31 10.59 -11.03 -9.66
C ASN A 31 11.31 -11.90 -8.61
N GLY A 32 10.55 -12.53 -7.71
CA GLY A 32 10.97 -13.51 -6.69
C GLY A 32 11.99 -13.04 -5.63
N LYS A 33 12.94 -12.19 -6.00
CA LYS A 33 14.09 -11.70 -5.23
C LYS A 33 14.06 -10.19 -5.02
N LYS A 34 13.17 -9.48 -5.73
CA LYS A 34 13.08 -8.03 -5.70
C LYS A 34 11.66 -7.59 -6.01
N PHE A 35 11.20 -6.57 -5.29
CA PHE A 35 9.98 -5.85 -5.62
C PHE A 35 10.27 -4.39 -5.92
N ILE A 36 9.42 -3.80 -6.75
CA ILE A 36 9.37 -2.38 -7.06
C ILE A 36 7.92 -1.92 -6.86
N ALA A 37 7.72 -1.00 -5.93
CA ALA A 37 6.44 -0.33 -5.69
C ALA A 37 6.52 1.10 -6.22
N ALA A 38 5.56 1.50 -7.04
CA ALA A 38 5.45 2.86 -7.55
C ALA A 38 4.05 3.41 -7.23
N ASP A 39 3.98 4.47 -6.43
CA ASP A 39 2.72 5.11 -6.02
C ASP A 39 2.58 6.49 -6.64
N PHE A 40 1.37 6.78 -7.09
CA PHE A 40 0.98 7.99 -7.80
C PHE A 40 -0.01 8.83 -6.97
N GLY A 41 0.22 8.93 -5.66
CA GLY A 41 -0.42 9.93 -4.81
C GLY A 41 -1.78 9.53 -4.23
N GLY A 42 -2.01 8.24 -3.96
CA GLY A 42 -3.25 7.79 -3.30
C GLY A 42 -3.07 7.08 -1.97
N GLY A 43 -1.99 7.39 -1.25
CA GLY A 43 -1.87 6.99 0.15
C GLY A 43 -1.67 5.50 0.38
N TYR A 44 -1.35 4.72 -0.66
CA TYR A 44 -1.01 3.32 -0.46
C TYR A 44 0.37 3.19 0.15
N LYS A 45 0.48 2.54 1.30
CA LYS A 45 1.77 2.31 1.97
C LYS A 45 2.15 0.84 1.89
N VAL A 46 3.45 0.58 1.74
CA VAL A 46 4.01 -0.79 1.73
C VAL A 46 4.71 -1.07 3.06
N VAL A 47 4.34 -2.18 3.67
CA VAL A 47 4.93 -2.73 4.88
C VAL A 47 5.56 -4.08 4.53
N VAL A 48 6.80 -4.30 4.96
CA VAL A 48 7.50 -5.57 4.82
C VAL A 48 7.73 -6.17 6.20
N CYS A 49 7.25 -7.40 6.38
CA CYS A 49 7.50 -8.22 7.55
C CYS A 49 8.67 -9.18 7.28
N LYS A 50 9.65 -9.17 8.17
CA LYS A 50 10.83 -10.04 8.16
C LYS A 50 11.04 -10.63 9.55
N ASP A 51 11.21 -11.94 9.63
CA ASP A 51 11.25 -12.72 10.88
C ASP A 51 10.11 -12.40 11.85
N GLY A 52 8.90 -12.18 11.34
CA GLY A 52 7.71 -11.82 12.13
C GLY A 52 7.71 -10.37 12.64
N LEU A 53 8.73 -9.57 12.32
CA LEU A 53 8.88 -8.19 12.77
C LEU A 53 8.71 -7.20 11.61
N LEU A 54 8.16 -6.03 11.90
CA LEU A 54 8.16 -4.91 10.96
C LEU A 54 9.59 -4.40 10.78
N GLN A 55 10.17 -4.65 9.60
CA GLN A 55 11.52 -4.16 9.29
C GLN A 55 11.53 -2.98 8.32
N LEU A 56 10.55 -2.89 7.41
CA LEU A 56 10.52 -1.80 6.44
C LEU A 56 9.12 -1.24 6.25
N LYS A 57 9.04 0.08 6.43
CA LYS A 57 7.89 0.90 6.07
C LYS A 57 8.29 1.78 4.90
N CYS A 58 7.79 1.45 3.72
CA CYS A 58 7.89 2.33 2.58
C CYS A 58 6.67 3.26 2.58
N VAL A 59 6.90 4.52 2.99
CA VAL A 59 5.93 5.60 2.85
C VAL A 59 6.11 6.22 1.48
N THR A 60 5.13 6.05 0.62
CA THR A 60 5.03 6.85 -0.58
C THR A 60 4.40 8.18 -0.19
N ASN A 61 5.23 9.19 0.16
CA ASN A 61 4.93 10.61 0.49
C ASN A 61 3.59 10.92 1.23
N SER A 62 3.51 11.56 2.39
CA SER A 62 4.47 12.11 3.35
C SER A 62 3.77 12.15 4.72
N GLU A 63 4.54 12.37 5.77
CA GLU A 63 4.00 12.83 7.05
C GLU A 63 3.22 14.14 6.91
N GLU A 64 2.24 14.26 7.81
CA GLU A 64 1.60 15.45 8.36
C GLU A 64 0.91 16.48 7.43
N HIS A 65 -0.41 16.59 7.65
CA HIS A 65 -1.27 17.78 7.49
C HIS A 65 -0.69 19.00 6.74
N LYS A 66 -0.56 18.93 5.41
CA LYS A 66 -0.60 20.14 4.57
C LYS A 66 -1.19 19.87 3.19
N PRO A 67 -2.18 20.66 2.72
CA PRO A 67 -2.75 20.47 1.40
C PRO A 67 -1.76 21.02 0.38
N ARG A 68 -0.99 20.14 -0.28
CA ARG A 68 -0.20 20.53 -1.46
C ARG A 68 -0.46 19.58 -2.61
N LYS A 69 -1.22 20.12 -3.58
CA LYS A 69 -1.49 19.61 -4.93
C LYS A 69 -0.21 19.46 -5.77
N LYS A 70 0.63 18.47 -5.47
CA LYS A 70 1.63 17.94 -6.41
C LYS A 70 1.67 16.42 -6.29
N SER A 71 1.10 15.74 -7.27
CA SER A 71 1.23 14.29 -7.49
C SER A 71 2.70 13.98 -7.76
N ARG A 72 3.49 13.74 -6.70
CA ARG A 72 4.88 13.32 -6.80
C ARG A 72 4.92 11.80 -6.71
N LEU A 73 5.27 11.17 -7.82
CA LEU A 73 5.57 9.76 -7.92
C LEU A 73 6.62 9.37 -6.88
N ALA A 74 6.29 8.38 -6.04
CA ALA A 74 7.24 7.72 -5.16
C ALA A 74 7.51 6.32 -5.70
N ILE A 75 8.78 6.01 -5.97
CA ILE A 75 9.21 4.67 -6.37
C ILE A 75 10.11 4.14 -5.26
N THR A 76 9.84 2.91 -4.83
CA THR A 76 10.72 2.16 -3.92
C THR A 76 11.02 0.81 -4.51
N ALA A 77 12.29 0.43 -4.43
CA ALA A 77 12.78 -0.86 -4.88
C ALA A 77 13.48 -1.54 -3.71
N GLN A 78 13.12 -2.79 -3.43
CA GLN A 78 13.59 -3.53 -2.27
C GLN A 78 13.82 -4.98 -2.61
N ASN A 79 14.85 -5.57 -2.00
CA ASN A 79 15.11 -6.99 -2.15
C ASN A 79 14.15 -7.80 -1.29
N VAL A 80 13.74 -8.95 -1.79
CA VAL A 80 13.06 -9.99 -1.03
C VAL A 80 14.15 -10.96 -0.62
N GLU A 81 14.43 -11.00 0.67
CA GLU A 81 15.42 -11.87 1.28
C GLU A 81 14.73 -13.11 1.85
N SER A 82 15.50 -14.13 2.22
CA SER A 82 14.95 -15.39 2.73
C SER A 82 14.24 -15.26 4.08
N ASP A 83 14.50 -14.17 4.80
CA ASP A 83 13.85 -13.81 6.07
C ASP A 83 12.55 -13.02 5.86
N THR A 84 12.22 -12.61 4.63
CA THR A 84 10.97 -11.90 4.32
C THR A 84 9.79 -12.87 4.36
N ASN A 85 8.92 -12.74 5.36
CA ASN A 85 7.73 -13.59 5.47
C ASN A 85 6.62 -13.10 4.54
N PHE A 86 6.32 -11.80 4.58
CA PHE A 86 5.25 -11.23 3.78
C PHE A 86 5.38 -9.72 3.57
N ILE A 87 4.65 -9.23 2.56
CA ILE A 87 4.49 -7.81 2.25
C ILE A 87 3.01 -7.46 2.33
N ILE A 88 2.69 -6.32 2.94
CA ILE A 88 1.37 -5.70 2.92
C ILE A 88 1.48 -4.42 2.08
N LEU A 89 0.69 -4.32 1.02
CA LEU A 89 0.40 -3.05 0.35
C LEU A 89 -1.06 -2.71 0.64
N ALA A 90 -1.34 -1.58 1.27
CA ALA A 90 -2.72 -1.21 1.59
C ALA A 90 -2.98 0.29 1.45
N SER A 91 -4.24 0.66 1.20
CA SER A 91 -4.70 2.05 1.13
C SER A 91 -4.74 2.71 2.52
N ASP A 92 -4.95 4.03 2.55
CA ASP A 92 -5.14 4.78 3.80
C ASP A 92 -6.30 4.25 4.67
N GLY A 93 -7.31 3.60 4.09
CA GLY A 93 -8.40 3.00 4.87
C GLY A 93 -7.93 1.92 5.85
N VAL A 94 -6.83 1.22 5.55
CA VAL A 94 -6.21 0.30 6.52
C VAL A 94 -5.36 1.09 7.52
N TRP A 95 -4.53 2.00 7.03
CA TRP A 95 -3.51 2.68 7.84
C TRP A 95 -4.02 3.81 8.74
N GLU A 96 -5.22 4.32 8.51
CA GLU A 96 -5.83 5.33 9.37
C GLU A 96 -6.40 4.74 10.66
N VAL A 97 -6.68 3.42 10.69
CA VAL A 97 -7.30 2.71 11.82
C VAL A 97 -6.42 1.61 12.43
N MET A 98 -5.31 1.26 11.79
CA MET A 98 -4.36 0.26 12.28
C MET A 98 -2.91 0.74 12.14
N ARG A 99 -2.11 0.51 13.19
CA ARG A 99 -0.66 0.72 13.11
C ARG A 99 0.00 -0.40 12.30
N TYR A 100 1.16 -0.13 11.72
CA TYR A 100 1.85 -1.11 10.87
C TYR A 100 2.20 -2.41 11.61
N GLN A 101 2.74 -2.31 12.83
CA GLN A 101 3.07 -3.52 13.61
C GLN A 101 1.80 -4.28 14.01
N GLU A 102 0.72 -3.57 14.34
CA GLU A 102 -0.56 -4.19 14.65
C GLU A 102 -1.13 -4.96 13.45
N ALA A 103 -1.02 -4.41 12.24
CA ALA A 103 -1.40 -5.12 11.02
C ALA A 103 -0.52 -6.36 10.79
N VAL A 104 0.79 -6.28 11.06
CA VAL A 104 1.73 -7.42 10.98
C VAL A 104 1.34 -8.52 11.96
N ASP A 105 1.08 -8.15 13.22
CA ASP A 105 0.70 -9.09 14.28
C ASP A 105 -0.65 -9.76 13.98
N LEU A 106 -1.61 -8.99 13.45
CA LEU A 106 -2.95 -9.45 13.10
C LEU A 106 -2.91 -10.59 12.07
N ILE A 107 -2.09 -10.48 11.03
CA ILE A 107 -2.09 -11.47 9.94
C ILE A 107 -0.89 -12.41 9.93
N GLY A 108 0.08 -12.22 10.83
CA GLY A 108 1.32 -12.99 10.84
C GLY A 108 1.09 -14.49 10.93
N HIS A 109 0.07 -14.90 11.68
CA HIS A 109 -0.30 -16.30 11.89
C HIS A 109 -1.16 -16.92 10.76
N ILE A 110 -1.61 -16.15 9.76
CA ILE A 110 -2.55 -16.61 8.72
C ILE A 110 -1.79 -17.02 7.45
N GLU A 111 -1.44 -18.30 7.30
CA GLU A 111 -0.70 -18.88 6.15
C GLU A 111 -1.24 -18.49 4.77
N ASP A 112 -2.57 -18.45 4.62
CA ASP A 112 -3.21 -18.15 3.34
C ASP A 112 -3.23 -16.63 3.08
N ALA A 113 -2.54 -16.20 2.02
CA ALA A 113 -2.40 -14.78 1.69
C ALA A 113 -3.73 -14.08 1.39
N GLN A 114 -4.70 -14.80 0.80
CA GLN A 114 -6.03 -14.23 0.53
C GLN A 114 -6.78 -14.00 1.86
N LYS A 115 -6.80 -15.00 2.74
CA LYS A 115 -7.43 -14.87 4.06
C LYS A 115 -6.78 -13.80 4.92
N ALA A 116 -5.45 -13.66 4.83
CA ALA A 116 -4.73 -12.58 5.50
C ALA A 116 -5.19 -11.19 4.99
N ALA A 117 -5.34 -11.02 3.68
CA ALA A 117 -5.85 -9.77 3.10
C ALA A 117 -7.31 -9.49 3.51
N GLU A 118 -8.18 -10.51 3.46
CA GLU A 118 -9.57 -10.39 3.91
C GLU A 118 -9.67 -10.02 5.39
N CYS A 119 -8.79 -10.59 6.23
CA CYS A 119 -8.71 -10.26 7.66
C CYS A 119 -8.34 -8.79 7.90
N LEU A 120 -7.33 -8.25 7.20
CA LEU A 120 -6.97 -6.83 7.29
C LEU A 120 -8.12 -5.92 6.87
N ALA A 121 -8.79 -6.25 5.76
CA ALA A 121 -9.90 -5.45 5.27
C ALA A 121 -11.10 -5.48 6.22
N ALA A 122 -11.43 -6.65 6.77
CA ALA A 122 -12.52 -6.81 7.73
C ALA A 122 -12.24 -6.07 9.06
N GLU A 123 -11.00 -6.12 9.54
CA GLU A 123 -10.61 -5.38 10.75
C GLU A 123 -10.71 -3.86 10.53
N ALA A 124 -10.23 -3.37 9.38
CA ALA A 124 -10.33 -1.94 9.04
C ALA A 124 -11.79 -1.48 8.96
N LEU A 125 -12.66 -2.31 8.40
CA LEU A 125 -14.10 -2.05 8.31
C LEU A 125 -14.75 -2.04 9.71
N THR A 126 -14.40 -3.01 10.56
CA THR A 126 -14.90 -3.11 11.94
C THR A 126 -14.51 -1.88 12.78
N ARG A 127 -13.34 -1.30 12.48
CA ARG A 127 -12.86 -0.06 13.10
C ARG A 127 -13.43 1.22 12.47
N MET A 128 -14.43 1.10 11.61
CA MET A 128 -15.16 2.23 11.01
C MET A 128 -14.25 3.16 10.22
N SER A 129 -13.32 2.60 9.43
CA SER A 129 -12.55 3.40 8.47
C SER A 129 -13.47 4.20 7.56
N LYS A 130 -13.11 5.47 7.33
CA LYS A 130 -13.84 6.44 6.51
C LYS A 130 -13.30 6.52 5.08
N ALA A 131 -12.12 5.97 4.84
CA ALA A 131 -11.51 5.88 3.52
C ALA A 131 -11.82 4.54 2.83
N SER A 132 -11.60 4.47 1.52
CA SER A 132 -11.71 3.21 0.77
C SER A 132 -10.69 2.18 1.29
N ILE A 133 -11.17 0.98 1.60
CA ILE A 133 -10.35 -0.12 2.13
C ILE A 133 -9.95 -1.04 0.99
N SER A 134 -8.64 -1.24 0.83
CA SER A 134 -8.08 -2.17 -0.13
C SER A 134 -6.67 -2.56 0.30
N CYS A 135 -6.32 -3.82 0.10
CA CYS A 135 -5.00 -4.33 0.43
C CYS A 135 -4.61 -5.53 -0.44
N ILE A 136 -3.29 -5.69 -0.60
CA ILE A 136 -2.63 -6.85 -1.18
C ILE A 136 -1.70 -7.41 -0.11
N VAL A 137 -1.79 -8.72 0.12
CA VAL A 137 -0.84 -9.47 0.94
C VAL A 137 -0.09 -10.42 0.02
N VAL A 138 1.23 -10.37 0.09
CA VAL A 138 2.12 -11.29 -0.63
C VAL A 138 2.87 -12.10 0.42
N ARG A 139 2.73 -13.43 0.40
CA ARG A 139 3.50 -14.34 1.24
C ARG A 139 4.61 -15.01 0.45
N PHE A 140 5.74 -15.21 1.10
CA PHE A 140 6.90 -15.90 0.56
C PHE A 140 7.09 -17.19 1.35
N HIS A 141 7.10 -18.32 0.65
CA HIS A 141 7.32 -19.66 1.18
C HIS A 141 8.55 -20.27 0.49
#